data_AF-C4YK28-F1
#
_entry.id   AF-C4YK28-F1
#
_cell.length_a   1.000
_cell.length_b   1.000
_cell.length_c   1.000
_cell.angle_alpha   90.00
_cell.angle_beta   90.00
_cell.angle_gamma   90.00
#
_symmetry.space_group_name_H-M   'P 1'
#
loop_
_entity.id
_entity.type
_entity.pdbx_description
1 polymer ?
#
loop_
_entity_poly.entity_id
_entity_poly.type
_entity_poly.pdbx_seq_one_letter_code
_entity_poly.pdbx_strand_id
1 'polypeptide(L)'
;MNRISSISGLTPNRFSQQVRSNKLREFPHFFISRQFITSSINHKSKMTNSQKPNEEPKRFGLENQVKRNPHPDFNKVENSRPPFDFENTWTYTQIPNKDWKVGSGANDPSWKDHKKLEIDPYGEGRNPVDNYKTLISAIVPRPIGFVSTVSKTGERNLAPFSYFTMVNHDPPIFTLGFSGGKGTPKDTCNNILETGELTINIISEWFVEAANYCSTNAPPGIDEWKLSGLTPLESAKVKPQHVAESAFSVEAKLVMSHEWKSKTDPNRATGVLCIVEGVNFHVREDVINSDLNNLDIGRLKPVSRLGGITYGRTVDGYERLRPDFGKESATNEVKQLLE
;
A
#
# COMPACT_ATOMS: atom_id res chain seq x y z
N MET A 1 29.92 -50.09 -12.40
CA MET A 1 30.25 -51.44 -11.88
C MET A 1 30.19 -51.31 -10.36
N ASN A 2 29.31 -51.90 -9.54
CA ASN A 2 28.36 -53.02 -9.56
C ASN A 2 27.12 -52.54 -8.75
N ARG A 3 25.83 -52.70 -9.11
CA ARG A 3 24.96 -53.85 -9.44
C ARG A 3 24.60 -54.76 -8.24
N ILE A 4 23.28 -55.08 -8.19
CA ILE A 4 22.54 -56.14 -7.45
C ILE A 4 21.99 -55.66 -6.08
N SER A 5 20.72 -55.83 -5.64
CA SER A 5 19.40 -56.31 -6.17
C SER A 5 18.37 -56.17 -5.02
N SER A 6 17.20 -55.51 -5.14
CA SER A 6 15.85 -55.99 -5.53
C SER A 6 15.25 -57.18 -4.75
N ILE A 7 14.28 -56.90 -3.86
CA ILE A 7 13.12 -57.73 -3.42
C ILE A 7 12.04 -56.73 -2.97
N SER A 8 11.03 -56.35 -3.76
CA SER A 8 9.75 -56.99 -4.11
C SER A 8 8.78 -57.24 -2.94
N GLY A 9 7.65 -56.50 -2.97
CA GLY A 9 6.35 -57.01 -2.53
C GLY A 9 5.79 -56.36 -1.27
N LEU A 10 4.83 -55.43 -1.43
CA LEU A 10 3.59 -55.38 -0.65
C LEU A 10 2.57 -54.51 -1.40
N THR A 11 1.38 -55.07 -1.58
CA THR A 11 0.26 -54.66 -2.43
C THR A 11 -0.51 -53.45 -1.92
N PRO A 12 -1.15 -52.66 -2.82
CA PRO A 12 -2.00 -51.53 -2.46
C PRO A 12 -3.38 -52.01 -2.00
N ASN A 13 -3.84 -51.49 -0.86
CA ASN A 13 -5.14 -51.84 -0.29
C ASN A 13 -6.26 -51.13 -1.05
N ARG A 14 -7.25 -51.93 -1.47
CA ARG A 14 -8.46 -51.51 -2.16
C ARG A 14 -9.42 -50.81 -1.19
N PHE A 15 -9.94 -49.66 -1.57
CA PHE A 15 -11.30 -49.26 -1.21
C PHE A 15 -12.04 -48.86 -2.48
N SER A 16 -12.90 -49.76 -2.93
CA SER A 16 -13.84 -49.56 -4.02
C SER A 16 -15.11 -48.88 -3.54
N GLN A 17 -15.53 -47.87 -4.30
CA GLN A 17 -16.91 -47.54 -4.64
C GLN A 17 -17.93 -47.33 -3.52
N GLN A 18 -18.38 -46.07 -3.37
CA GLN A 18 -19.83 -45.83 -3.41
C GLN A 18 -20.16 -44.47 -4.04
N VAL A 19 -20.66 -44.53 -5.27
CA VAL A 19 -21.37 -43.47 -5.97
C VAL A 19 -22.75 -43.35 -5.34
N ARG A 20 -23.10 -42.20 -4.76
CA ARG A 20 -24.49 -41.72 -4.68
C ARG A 20 -24.56 -40.21 -4.83
N SER A 21 -25.18 -39.81 -5.94
CA SER A 21 -25.68 -38.49 -6.25
C SER A 21 -26.55 -37.91 -5.13
N ASN A 22 -26.38 -36.63 -4.79
CA ASN A 22 -27.47 -35.85 -4.23
C ASN A 22 -27.48 -34.42 -4.79
N LYS A 23 -28.50 -34.24 -5.63
CA LYS A 23 -29.16 -33.04 -6.15
C LYS A 23 -28.78 -31.69 -5.53
N LEU A 24 -28.37 -30.79 -6.44
CA LEU A 24 -28.53 -29.35 -6.41
C LEU A 24 -29.90 -28.95 -5.84
N ARG A 25 -29.93 -28.07 -4.83
CA ARG A 25 -31.13 -27.32 -4.44
C ARG A 25 -31.03 -25.94 -5.06
N GLU A 26 -31.85 -25.71 -6.07
CA GLU A 26 -32.15 -24.40 -6.63
C GLU A 26 -32.99 -23.59 -5.64
N PHE A 27 -32.64 -22.32 -5.49
CA PHE A 27 -33.46 -21.30 -4.81
C PHE A 27 -34.43 -20.68 -5.83
N PRO A 28 -35.71 -20.44 -5.48
CA PRO A 28 -36.70 -20.02 -6.45
C PRO A 28 -36.56 -18.54 -6.84
N HIS A 29 -36.66 -18.31 -8.14
CA HIS A 29 -36.97 -17.05 -8.80
C HIS A 29 -38.22 -16.40 -8.18
N PHE A 30 -38.11 -15.15 -7.73
CA PHE A 30 -39.28 -14.30 -7.51
C PHE A 30 -39.62 -13.53 -8.79
N PHE A 31 -40.81 -13.82 -9.30
CA PHE A 31 -41.43 -13.17 -10.45
C PHE A 31 -41.89 -11.75 -10.12
N ILE A 32 -41.76 -10.91 -11.13
CA ILE A 32 -42.26 -9.54 -11.26
C ILE A 32 -43.79 -9.52 -11.20
N SER A 33 -44.38 -8.64 -10.39
CA SER A 33 -45.76 -8.17 -10.56
C SER A 33 -45.75 -6.68 -10.85
N ARG A 34 -46.15 -6.33 -12.08
CA ARG A 34 -46.54 -4.98 -12.49
C ARG A 34 -48.01 -4.81 -12.13
N GLN A 35 -48.33 -3.81 -11.32
CA GLN A 35 -49.67 -3.20 -11.34
C GLN A 35 -49.56 -1.68 -11.26
N PHE A 36 -50.12 -1.06 -12.28
CA PHE A 36 -50.34 0.37 -12.43
C PHE A 36 -51.32 0.86 -11.37
N ILE A 37 -51.01 1.97 -10.70
CA ILE A 37 -52.02 2.90 -10.20
C ILE A 37 -51.59 4.31 -10.59
N THR A 38 -52.44 4.90 -11.43
CA THR A 38 -52.46 6.31 -11.78
C THR A 38 -53.06 7.12 -10.62
N SER A 39 -52.40 8.17 -10.17
CA SER A 39 -53.12 9.36 -9.71
C SER A 39 -52.27 10.62 -9.93
N SER A 40 -52.90 11.55 -10.65
CA SER A 40 -52.36 12.84 -11.04
C SER A 40 -52.76 13.85 -9.96
N ILE A 41 -51.80 14.56 -9.36
CA ILE A 41 -52.08 15.78 -8.60
C ILE A 41 -51.09 16.85 -9.05
N ASN A 42 -51.65 17.85 -9.72
CA ASN A 42 -51.01 19.11 -10.08
C ASN A 42 -50.65 19.91 -8.82
N HIS A 43 -49.40 20.34 -8.70
CA HIS A 43 -49.10 21.60 -8.03
C HIS A 43 -48.06 22.38 -8.84
N LYS A 44 -48.54 23.36 -9.60
CA LYS A 44 -47.71 24.45 -10.13
C LYS A 44 -47.19 25.26 -8.93
N SER A 45 -45.87 25.34 -8.77
CA SER A 45 -45.24 26.45 -8.06
C SER A 45 -44.01 26.92 -8.83
N LYS A 46 -43.78 28.22 -8.76
CA LYS A 46 -43.09 29.05 -9.75
C LYS A 46 -41.58 28.78 -9.82
N MET A 47 -41.08 28.71 -11.06
CA MET A 47 -39.66 28.87 -11.37
C MET A 47 -39.21 30.28 -11.01
N THR A 48 -38.30 30.41 -10.05
CA THR A 48 -37.28 31.46 -10.00
C THR A 48 -36.14 30.96 -9.09
N ASN A 49 -35.07 30.41 -9.67
CA ASN A 49 -33.74 30.67 -9.12
C ASN A 49 -32.69 30.39 -10.19
N SER A 50 -31.97 31.45 -10.54
CA SER A 50 -30.79 31.43 -11.41
C SER A 50 -29.74 30.46 -10.84
N GLN A 51 -29.62 29.28 -11.44
CA GLN A 51 -28.46 28.42 -11.22
C GLN A 51 -27.24 29.14 -11.80
N LYS A 52 -26.36 29.63 -10.91
CA LYS A 52 -24.97 29.89 -11.28
C LYS A 52 -24.40 28.57 -11.80
N PRO A 53 -23.63 28.58 -12.91
CA PRO A 53 -22.98 27.37 -13.39
C PRO A 53 -22.13 26.80 -12.26
N ASN A 54 -22.22 25.48 -12.06
CA ASN A 54 -21.37 24.71 -11.15
C ASN A 54 -19.90 25.08 -11.41
N GLU A 55 -19.32 25.94 -10.59
CA GLU A 55 -17.87 26.07 -10.52
C GLU A 55 -17.33 24.73 -10.03
N GLU A 56 -16.45 24.09 -10.81
CA GLU A 56 -15.68 22.96 -10.32
C GLU A 56 -15.01 23.35 -8.99
N PRO A 57 -15.03 22.49 -7.96
CA PRO A 57 -14.38 22.81 -6.70
C PRO A 57 -12.89 23.08 -6.98
N LYS A 58 -12.43 24.29 -6.64
CA LYS A 58 -11.04 24.72 -6.84
C LYS A 58 -10.09 23.66 -6.27
N ARG A 59 -9.47 22.85 -7.13
CA ARG A 59 -8.53 21.76 -6.77
C ARG A 59 -7.27 22.30 -6.08
N PHE A 60 -6.98 23.59 -6.22
CA PHE A 60 -5.72 24.24 -5.85
C PHE A 60 -5.86 25.12 -4.61
N GLY A 61 -4.78 25.21 -3.80
CA GLY A 61 -4.73 26.05 -2.60
C GLY A 61 -5.48 25.50 -1.38
N LEU A 62 -6.00 24.28 -1.45
CA LEU A 62 -6.75 23.62 -0.36
C LEU A 62 -5.85 23.04 0.75
N GLU A 63 -4.52 23.01 0.57
CA GLU A 63 -3.62 22.42 1.57
C GLU A 63 -3.75 23.12 2.93
N ASN A 64 -3.94 24.44 2.95
CA ASN A 64 -4.19 25.22 4.18
C ASN A 64 -5.50 24.84 4.90
N GLN A 65 -6.46 24.21 4.19
CA GLN A 65 -7.73 23.76 4.75
C GLN A 65 -7.64 22.34 5.32
N VAL A 66 -6.76 21.51 4.76
CA VAL A 66 -6.48 20.17 5.28
C VAL A 66 -5.42 20.30 6.38
N LYS A 67 -5.83 20.55 7.62
CA LYS A 67 -4.94 20.51 8.80
C LYS A 67 -4.45 19.07 9.05
N ARG A 68 -3.55 18.58 8.19
CA ARG A 68 -2.97 17.22 8.23
C ARG A 68 -2.21 16.99 9.54
N ASN A 69 -1.58 18.04 10.05
CA ASN A 69 -1.12 18.19 11.43
C ASN A 69 -1.11 19.68 11.80
N PRO A 70 -1.77 20.12 12.89
CA PRO A 70 -1.56 21.45 13.42
C PRO A 70 -0.15 21.54 14.00
N HIS A 71 0.72 22.29 13.34
CA HIS A 71 2.07 22.60 13.83
C HIS A 71 2.24 24.12 13.94
N PRO A 72 3.07 24.60 14.87
CA PRO A 72 3.59 25.96 14.83
C PRO A 72 4.33 26.24 13.50
N ASP A 73 4.81 27.46 13.32
CA ASP A 73 5.72 27.82 12.21
C ASP A 73 6.78 26.73 11.99
N PHE A 74 6.64 25.97 10.89
CA PHE A 74 7.39 24.73 10.71
C PHE A 74 8.89 24.97 10.62
N ASN A 75 9.32 26.11 10.08
CA ASN A 75 10.73 26.48 10.01
C ASN A 75 11.33 26.66 11.41
N LYS A 76 10.56 27.22 12.36
CA LYS A 76 11.00 27.32 13.76
C LYS A 76 11.09 25.95 14.43
N VAL A 77 10.14 25.07 14.13
CA VAL A 77 10.14 23.69 14.65
C VAL A 77 11.29 22.88 14.07
N GLU A 78 11.62 23.05 12.79
CA GLU A 78 12.73 22.37 12.15
C GLU A 78 14.06 22.84 12.72
N ASN A 79 14.25 24.16 12.85
CA ASN A 79 15.48 24.75 13.39
C ASN A 79 15.71 24.45 14.89
N SER A 80 14.72 23.94 15.63
CA SER A 80 14.89 23.55 17.03
C SER A 80 15.29 22.09 17.21
N ARG A 81 15.30 21.30 16.14
CA ARG A 81 15.69 19.88 16.17
C ARG A 81 17.21 19.73 16.06
N PRO A 82 17.76 18.61 16.54
CA PRO A 82 19.14 18.25 16.23
C PRO A 82 19.38 18.23 14.72
N PRO A 83 20.58 18.61 14.23
CA PRO A 83 20.95 18.45 12.83
C PRO A 83 20.78 17.01 12.35
N PHE A 84 20.57 16.84 11.04
CA PHE A 84 20.49 15.51 10.44
C PHE A 84 21.80 14.74 10.67
N ASP A 85 21.69 13.54 11.24
CA ASP A 85 22.83 12.69 11.56
C ASP A 85 23.20 11.80 10.37
N PHE A 86 24.19 12.24 9.59
CA PHE A 86 24.70 11.52 8.42
C PHE A 86 25.53 10.27 8.77
N GLU A 87 26.04 10.19 10.01
CA GLU A 87 26.91 9.11 10.48
C GLU A 87 26.10 7.93 11.03
N ASN A 88 24.84 8.16 11.39
CA ASN A 88 23.95 7.07 11.78
C ASN A 88 23.60 6.19 10.57
N THR A 89 24.25 5.03 10.51
CA THR A 89 24.10 4.01 9.47
C THR A 89 23.47 2.73 10.01
N TRP A 90 23.04 1.85 9.10
CA TRP A 90 22.46 0.54 9.44
C TRP A 90 23.32 -0.26 10.43
N THR A 91 22.72 -0.69 11.55
CA THR A 91 23.35 -1.57 12.53
C THR A 91 22.39 -2.65 13.03
N TYR A 92 22.96 -3.76 13.51
CA TYR A 92 22.19 -4.78 14.21
C TYR A 92 22.28 -4.62 15.72
N THR A 93 21.15 -4.87 16.38
CA THR A 93 21.01 -4.96 17.84
C THR A 93 20.66 -6.38 18.24
N GLN A 94 20.79 -6.69 19.54
CA GLN A 94 20.24 -7.92 20.08
C GLN A 94 18.71 -7.85 20.10
N ILE A 95 18.05 -9.02 20.05
CA ILE A 95 16.59 -9.08 20.26
C ILE A 95 16.21 -8.49 21.63
N PRO A 96 15.00 -7.92 21.78
CA PRO A 96 14.62 -7.23 23.02
C PRO A 96 14.66 -8.09 24.30
N ASN A 97 14.47 -9.40 24.17
CA ASN A 97 14.55 -10.34 25.28
C ASN A 97 15.11 -11.69 24.80
N LYS A 98 16.38 -11.94 25.09
CA LYS A 98 17.07 -13.21 24.76
C LYS A 98 16.59 -14.38 25.62
N ASP A 99 16.01 -14.09 26.78
CA ASP A 99 15.59 -15.08 27.77
C ASP A 99 14.09 -15.39 27.68
N TRP A 100 13.40 -14.87 26.66
CA TRP A 100 11.98 -15.14 26.39
C TRP A 100 11.70 -16.64 26.31
N LYS A 101 10.59 -17.09 26.90
CA LYS A 101 10.21 -18.50 26.95
C LYS A 101 8.87 -18.73 26.26
N VAL A 102 8.70 -19.91 25.67
CA VAL A 102 7.42 -20.31 25.08
C VAL A 102 6.30 -20.13 26.11
N GLY A 103 5.21 -19.50 25.69
CA GLY A 103 4.05 -19.23 26.56
C GLY A 103 4.19 -18.01 27.48
N SER A 104 5.35 -17.36 27.57
CA SER A 104 5.54 -16.25 28.53
C SER A 104 4.85 -14.93 28.12
N GLY A 105 4.28 -14.86 26.92
CA GLY A 105 3.57 -13.67 26.43
C GLY A 105 4.50 -12.51 26.07
N ALA A 106 4.06 -11.27 26.30
CA ALA A 106 4.83 -10.06 25.96
C ALA A 106 6.09 -9.90 26.84
N ASN A 107 7.12 -9.23 26.30
CA ASN A 107 8.35 -8.93 27.04
C ASN A 107 8.15 -7.92 28.17
N ASP A 108 7.17 -7.03 28.03
CA ASP A 108 6.81 -6.01 29.00
C ASP A 108 5.31 -6.17 29.34
N PRO A 109 4.91 -6.32 30.62
CA PRO A 109 3.52 -6.43 31.02
C PRO A 109 2.78 -5.09 31.12
N SER A 110 3.45 -3.93 30.98
CA SER A 110 2.89 -2.58 31.18
C SER A 110 1.63 -2.31 30.34
N TRP A 111 1.46 -2.98 29.19
CA TRP A 111 0.24 -2.88 28.38
C TRP A 111 -1.03 -3.28 29.13
N LYS A 112 -0.93 -4.09 30.19
CA LYS A 112 -2.06 -4.48 31.05
C LYS A 112 -2.60 -3.32 31.87
N ASP A 113 -1.78 -2.29 32.11
CA ASP A 113 -2.16 -1.09 32.85
C ASP A 113 -3.01 -0.12 32.00
N HIS A 114 -3.20 -0.45 30.71
CA HIS A 114 -3.94 0.36 29.76
C HIS A 114 -5.17 -0.38 29.23
N LYS A 115 -6.31 0.31 29.22
CA LYS A 115 -7.53 -0.19 28.59
C LYS A 115 -7.41 -0.11 27.07
N LYS A 116 -7.81 -1.18 26.39
CA LYS A 116 -8.02 -1.15 24.94
C LYS A 116 -9.36 -0.49 24.64
N LEU A 117 -9.34 0.62 23.91
CA LEU A 117 -10.54 1.35 23.53
C LEU A 117 -11.12 0.76 22.23
N GLU A 118 -12.44 0.64 22.19
CA GLU A 118 -13.18 0.33 20.96
C GLU A 118 -13.55 1.62 20.25
N ILE A 119 -13.33 1.65 18.93
CA ILE A 119 -13.67 2.80 18.08
C ILE A 119 -14.39 2.26 16.85
N ASP A 120 -15.68 2.56 16.72
CA ASP A 120 -16.42 2.32 15.49
C ASP A 120 -16.03 3.38 14.44
N PRO A 121 -15.48 3.01 13.28
CA PRO A 121 -15.15 3.96 12.21
C PRO A 121 -16.37 4.72 11.66
N TYR A 122 -17.58 4.27 11.94
CA TYR A 122 -18.85 4.90 11.55
C TYR A 122 -19.70 5.35 12.74
N GLY A 123 -19.13 5.34 13.96
CA GLY A 123 -19.83 5.76 15.17
C GLY A 123 -20.26 7.23 15.13
N GLU A 124 -21.25 7.57 15.95
CA GLU A 124 -21.81 8.92 16.06
C GLU A 124 -20.71 9.97 16.31
N GLY A 125 -20.72 11.06 15.55
CA GLY A 125 -19.77 12.17 15.67
C GLY A 125 -18.38 11.94 15.06
N ARG A 126 -18.09 10.77 14.47
CA ARG A 126 -16.79 10.47 13.86
C ARG A 126 -16.74 10.80 12.37
N ASN A 127 -15.75 11.59 11.95
CA ASN A 127 -15.57 11.93 10.53
C ASN A 127 -14.58 11.00 9.83
N PRO A 128 -14.70 10.79 8.50
CA PRO A 128 -13.72 10.02 7.73
C PRO A 128 -12.27 10.53 7.85
N VAL A 129 -12.08 11.83 8.10
CA VAL A 129 -10.75 12.42 8.32
C VAL A 129 -10.13 11.93 9.63
N ASP A 130 -10.93 11.64 10.66
CA ASP A 130 -10.43 11.08 11.92
C ASP A 130 -9.96 9.64 11.72
N ASN A 131 -10.69 8.86 10.91
CA ASN A 131 -10.23 7.54 10.46
C ASN A 131 -8.90 7.63 9.71
N TYR A 132 -8.77 8.58 8.78
CA TYR A 132 -7.51 8.81 8.06
C TYR A 132 -6.36 9.07 9.04
N LYS A 133 -6.52 10.01 9.97
CA LYS A 133 -5.48 10.36 10.97
C LYS A 133 -5.09 9.15 11.83
N THR A 134 -6.07 8.40 12.32
CA THR A 134 -5.82 7.18 13.12
C THR A 134 -5.05 6.15 12.29
N LEU A 135 -5.51 5.85 11.07
CA LEU A 135 -4.94 4.79 10.23
C LEU A 135 -3.50 5.10 9.79
N ILE A 136 -3.21 6.33 9.32
CA ILE A 136 -1.85 6.69 8.90
C ILE A 136 -0.86 6.81 10.07
N SER A 137 -1.34 6.95 11.30
CA SER A 137 -0.49 7.01 12.48
C SER A 137 -0.26 5.63 13.08
N ALA A 138 -1.24 4.72 12.94
CA ALA A 138 -1.15 3.35 13.45
C ALA A 138 -0.43 2.39 12.50
N ILE A 139 -0.57 2.57 11.18
CA ILE A 139 0.02 1.70 10.16
C ILE A 139 1.32 2.36 9.70
N VAL A 140 2.41 2.09 10.41
CA VAL A 140 3.75 2.64 10.19
C VAL A 140 4.82 1.60 10.56
N PRO A 141 6.04 1.67 9.98
CA PRO A 141 6.44 2.50 8.85
C PRO A 141 5.77 2.04 7.55
N ARG A 142 5.36 2.97 6.68
CA ARG A 142 4.84 2.64 5.34
C ARG A 142 5.91 2.84 4.28
N PRO A 143 6.19 1.84 3.43
CA PRO A 143 7.01 2.08 2.25
C PRO A 143 6.29 3.06 1.30
N ILE A 144 7.06 3.77 0.50
CA ILE A 144 6.55 4.78 -0.43
C ILE A 144 6.79 4.29 -1.84
N GLY A 145 5.72 4.08 -2.60
CA GLY A 145 5.82 3.89 -4.04
C GLY A 145 6.00 5.24 -4.70
N PHE A 146 7.19 5.53 -5.21
CA PHE A 146 7.44 6.74 -6.00
C PHE A 146 7.21 6.44 -7.47
N VAL A 147 6.04 6.86 -7.97
CA VAL A 147 5.47 6.32 -9.19
C VAL A 147 5.65 7.28 -10.34
N SER A 148 6.27 6.81 -11.43
CA SER A 148 6.24 7.51 -12.71
C SER A 148 5.21 6.91 -13.65
N THR A 149 4.53 7.77 -14.39
CA THR A 149 3.56 7.40 -15.42
C THR A 149 3.67 8.33 -16.61
N VAL A 150 3.13 7.88 -17.74
CA VAL A 150 3.00 8.69 -18.95
C VAL A 150 1.55 8.62 -19.41
N SER A 151 0.95 9.77 -19.71
CA SER A 151 -0.41 9.86 -20.23
C SER A 151 -0.48 9.35 -21.67
N LYS A 152 -1.71 9.15 -22.19
CA LYS A 152 -1.91 8.80 -23.61
C LYS A 152 -1.35 9.86 -24.58
N THR A 153 -1.33 11.12 -24.17
CA THR A 153 -0.78 12.25 -24.95
C THR A 153 0.73 12.41 -24.80
N GLY A 154 1.38 11.60 -23.95
CA GLY A 154 2.84 11.61 -23.76
C GLY A 154 3.33 12.51 -22.62
N GLU A 155 2.43 13.10 -21.84
CA GLU A 155 2.79 13.91 -20.67
C GLU A 155 3.27 12.99 -19.55
N ARG A 156 4.40 13.33 -18.94
CA ARG A 156 5.00 12.55 -17.85
C ARG A 156 4.51 13.08 -16.51
N ASN A 157 4.32 12.16 -15.56
CA ASN A 157 3.97 12.49 -14.18
C ASN A 157 4.88 11.72 -13.23
N LEU A 158 5.22 12.32 -12.08
CA LEU A 158 5.99 11.65 -11.02
C LEU A 158 5.44 12.05 -9.65
N ALA A 159 5.04 11.07 -8.82
CA ALA A 159 4.44 11.37 -7.51
C ALA A 159 4.62 10.25 -6.46
N PRO A 160 4.73 10.58 -5.16
CA PRO A 160 4.86 9.61 -4.08
C PRO A 160 3.51 9.12 -3.52
N PHE A 161 3.40 7.80 -3.27
CA PHE A 161 2.21 7.16 -2.70
C PHE A 161 2.59 6.20 -1.56
N SER A 162 2.18 6.51 -0.33
CA SER A 162 2.46 5.66 0.84
C SER A 162 1.43 4.54 1.07
N TYR A 163 0.39 4.44 0.22
CA TYR A 163 -0.52 3.29 0.22
C TYR A 163 0.00 2.26 -0.78
N PHE A 164 1.25 1.83 -0.54
CA PHE A 164 2.02 0.95 -1.39
C PHE A 164 2.48 -0.26 -0.56
N THR A 165 2.40 -1.46 -1.14
CA THR A 165 3.00 -2.69 -0.60
C THR A 165 3.15 -3.75 -1.70
N MET A 166 4.03 -4.72 -1.47
CA MET A 166 4.10 -5.98 -2.22
C MET A 166 3.00 -6.95 -1.77
N VAL A 167 2.53 -7.80 -2.69
CA VAL A 167 1.51 -8.83 -2.48
C VAL A 167 2.08 -10.23 -2.74
N ASN A 168 2.87 -10.40 -3.80
CA ASN A 168 3.38 -11.70 -4.23
C ASN A 168 4.76 -11.56 -4.87
N HIS A 169 5.52 -12.66 -4.94
CA HIS A 169 6.83 -12.71 -5.59
C HIS A 169 6.85 -13.59 -6.85
N ASP A 170 5.89 -14.50 -7.05
CA ASP A 170 5.75 -15.31 -8.27
C ASP A 170 4.28 -15.36 -8.76
N PRO A 171 3.86 -14.45 -9.67
CA PRO A 171 4.65 -13.34 -10.21
C PRO A 171 4.85 -12.20 -9.19
N PRO A 172 5.78 -11.26 -9.41
CA PRO A 172 5.96 -10.07 -8.57
C PRO A 172 4.74 -9.15 -8.65
N ILE A 173 3.93 -9.09 -7.60
CA ILE A 173 2.69 -8.28 -7.57
C ILE A 173 2.79 -7.20 -6.51
N PHE A 174 2.37 -5.98 -6.88
CA PHE A 174 2.35 -4.80 -6.03
C PHE A 174 0.96 -4.16 -6.01
N THR A 175 0.71 -3.35 -4.98
CA THR A 175 -0.53 -2.58 -4.84
C THR A 175 -0.23 -1.09 -4.71
N LEU A 176 -1.07 -0.27 -5.32
CA LEU A 176 -1.07 1.17 -5.19
C LEU A 176 -2.48 1.66 -4.88
N GLY A 177 -2.64 2.30 -3.72
CA GLY A 177 -3.88 2.92 -3.29
C GLY A 177 -3.89 4.42 -3.57
N PHE A 178 -4.97 4.90 -4.18
CA PHE A 178 -5.23 6.31 -4.44
C PHE A 178 -6.45 6.74 -3.63
N SER A 179 -6.31 7.80 -2.84
CA SER A 179 -7.46 8.44 -2.18
C SER A 179 -8.14 9.40 -3.16
N GLY A 180 -9.45 9.25 -3.35
CA GLY A 180 -10.23 9.90 -4.41
C GLY A 180 -10.79 8.86 -5.39
N GLY A 181 -12.00 9.10 -5.88
CA GLY A 181 -12.65 8.22 -6.87
C GLY A 181 -12.16 8.44 -8.30
N LYS A 182 -12.53 7.54 -9.22
CA LYS A 182 -12.25 7.63 -10.67
C LYS A 182 -12.86 8.87 -11.35
N GLY A 183 -13.79 9.59 -10.69
CA GLY A 183 -14.32 10.87 -11.16
C GLY A 183 -13.51 12.11 -10.76
N THR A 184 -12.53 11.99 -9.84
CA THR A 184 -11.55 13.05 -9.49
C THR A 184 -10.14 12.49 -9.23
N PRO A 185 -9.65 11.53 -10.02
CA PRO A 185 -8.45 10.77 -9.69
C PRO A 185 -7.20 11.64 -9.82
N LYS A 186 -6.17 11.27 -9.08
CA LYS A 186 -4.82 11.82 -9.28
C LYS A 186 -4.36 11.46 -10.70
N ASP A 187 -3.56 12.34 -11.31
CA ASP A 187 -3.15 12.21 -12.70
C ASP A 187 -2.37 10.89 -12.92
N THR A 188 -1.55 10.47 -11.94
CA THR A 188 -0.93 9.13 -11.91
C THR A 188 -1.94 7.98 -12.01
N CYS A 189 -3.05 8.04 -11.26
CA CYS A 189 -4.08 7.00 -11.29
C CYS A 189 -4.79 6.97 -12.66
N ASN A 190 -5.07 8.13 -13.24
CA ASN A 190 -5.62 8.21 -14.60
C ASN A 190 -4.68 7.56 -15.62
N ASN A 191 -3.41 7.94 -15.59
CA ASN A 191 -2.42 7.41 -16.51
C ASN A 191 -2.33 5.88 -16.39
N ILE A 192 -2.28 5.33 -15.17
CA ILE A 192 -2.27 3.86 -14.95
C ILE A 192 -3.52 3.20 -15.54
N LEU A 193 -4.71 3.75 -15.29
CA LEU A 193 -5.97 3.17 -15.78
C LEU A 193 -6.07 3.26 -17.31
N GLU A 194 -5.47 4.28 -17.93
CA GLU A 194 -5.54 4.51 -19.36
C GLU A 194 -4.48 3.79 -20.18
N THR A 195 -3.25 3.71 -19.67
CA THR A 195 -2.09 3.17 -20.39
C THR A 195 -1.66 1.81 -19.88
N GLY A 196 -2.00 1.47 -18.63
CA GLY A 196 -1.63 0.21 -18.01
C GLY A 196 -0.15 0.09 -17.67
N GLU A 197 0.64 1.16 -17.75
CA GLU A 197 2.09 1.14 -17.57
C GLU A 197 2.54 2.17 -16.54
N LEU A 198 3.54 1.79 -15.73
CA LEU A 198 4.13 2.61 -14.68
C LEU A 198 5.53 2.14 -14.31
N THR A 199 6.29 2.99 -13.63
CA THR A 199 7.44 2.56 -12.84
C THR A 199 7.20 2.87 -11.36
N ILE A 200 7.77 2.04 -10.48
CA ILE A 200 7.77 2.23 -9.03
C ILE A 200 9.23 2.34 -8.59
N ASN A 201 9.58 3.43 -7.91
CA ASN A 201 10.94 3.73 -7.50
C ASN A 201 11.00 3.79 -5.97
N ILE A 202 12.04 3.25 -5.36
CA ILE A 202 12.21 3.30 -3.90
C ILE A 202 12.95 4.58 -3.53
N ILE A 203 12.34 5.38 -2.64
CA ILE A 203 12.93 6.62 -2.18
C ILE A 203 14.04 6.32 -1.17
N SER A 204 15.21 6.89 -1.41
CA SER A 204 16.37 6.84 -0.53
C SER A 204 16.65 8.21 0.07
N GLU A 205 17.37 8.24 1.19
CA GLU A 205 17.69 9.46 1.94
C GLU A 205 18.26 10.60 1.07
N TRP A 206 19.09 10.30 0.08
CA TRP A 206 19.80 11.31 -0.73
C TRP A 206 18.92 12.08 -1.73
N PHE A 207 17.65 11.72 -1.90
CA PHE A 207 16.74 12.43 -2.81
C PHE A 207 15.33 12.64 -2.24
N VAL A 208 15.18 12.55 -0.92
CA VAL A 208 13.87 12.62 -0.25
C VAL A 208 13.19 13.98 -0.42
N GLU A 209 13.93 15.08 -0.44
CA GLU A 209 13.38 16.42 -0.65
C GLU A 209 12.79 16.57 -2.04
N ALA A 210 13.52 16.10 -3.07
CA ALA A 210 13.07 16.14 -4.47
C ALA A 210 11.82 15.27 -4.66
N ALA A 211 11.83 14.05 -4.11
CA ALA A 211 10.67 13.16 -4.16
C ALA A 211 9.46 13.72 -3.36
N ASN A 212 9.70 14.38 -2.23
CA ASN A 212 8.66 15.05 -1.46
C ASN A 212 8.08 16.25 -2.23
N TYR A 213 8.89 16.98 -2.99
CA TYR A 213 8.43 18.11 -3.82
C TYR A 213 7.42 17.67 -4.90
N CYS A 214 7.57 16.45 -5.43
CA CYS A 214 6.59 15.83 -6.32
C CYS A 214 5.22 15.55 -5.69
N SER A 215 5.04 15.75 -4.37
CA SER A 215 3.72 15.68 -3.72
C SER A 215 2.89 16.96 -3.86
N THR A 216 3.46 18.00 -4.48
CA THR A 216 2.77 19.27 -4.77
C THR A 216 1.47 19.00 -5.54
N ASN A 217 0.37 19.65 -5.14
CA ASN A 217 -0.90 19.57 -5.86
C ASN A 217 -0.84 20.45 -7.14
N ALA A 218 0.05 20.08 -8.08
CA ALA A 218 0.21 20.77 -9.34
C ALA A 218 -1.03 20.56 -10.25
N PRO A 219 -1.36 21.53 -11.12
CA PRO A 219 -2.33 21.33 -12.18
C PRO A 219 -1.91 20.20 -13.15
N PRO A 220 -2.88 19.56 -13.82
CA PRO A 220 -2.57 18.62 -14.91
C PRO A 220 -1.67 19.25 -15.98
N GLY A 221 -0.75 18.46 -16.52
CA GLY A 221 0.21 18.88 -17.55
C GLY A 221 1.48 19.54 -17.01
N ILE A 222 1.59 19.76 -15.70
CA ILE A 222 2.85 20.20 -15.07
C ILE A 222 3.76 19.00 -14.84
N ASP A 223 4.95 19.04 -15.45
CA ASP A 223 5.95 17.97 -15.38
C ASP A 223 6.72 18.01 -14.05
N GLU A 224 6.41 17.13 -13.09
CA GLU A 224 7.11 17.09 -11.80
C GLU A 224 8.58 16.66 -11.91
N TRP A 225 8.99 16.03 -13.02
CA TRP A 225 10.41 15.72 -13.27
C TRP A 225 11.23 17.01 -13.33
N LYS A 226 10.72 18.03 -14.04
CA LYS A 226 11.39 19.33 -14.15
C LYS A 226 11.45 20.06 -12.82
N LEU A 227 10.38 19.97 -12.03
CA LEU A 227 10.26 20.66 -10.75
C LEU A 227 11.14 20.05 -9.66
N SER A 228 11.26 18.72 -9.65
CA SER A 228 12.09 17.99 -8.69
C SER A 228 13.58 17.99 -9.06
N GLY A 229 13.91 18.17 -10.34
CA GLY A 229 15.27 18.05 -10.85
C GLY A 229 15.79 16.62 -10.91
N LEU A 230 14.93 15.62 -10.72
CA LEU A 230 15.28 14.21 -10.81
C LEU A 230 15.53 13.78 -12.25
N THR A 231 16.40 12.79 -12.42
CA THR A 231 16.90 12.38 -13.73
C THR A 231 16.09 11.19 -14.26
N PRO A 232 15.38 11.34 -15.39
CA PRO A 232 14.65 10.23 -16.00
C PRO A 232 15.60 9.28 -16.74
N LEU A 233 15.45 7.98 -16.51
CA LEU A 233 16.09 6.92 -17.29
C LEU A 233 15.04 6.14 -18.10
N GLU A 234 15.40 5.79 -19.33
CA GLU A 234 14.55 5.00 -20.22
C GLU A 234 14.35 3.59 -19.68
N SER A 235 13.10 3.13 -19.67
CA SER A 235 12.70 1.79 -19.23
C SER A 235 12.76 0.79 -20.38
N ALA A 236 12.94 -0.50 -20.08
CA ALA A 236 13.17 -1.54 -21.08
C ALA A 236 11.87 -2.18 -21.63
N LYS A 237 10.81 -2.24 -20.82
CA LYS A 237 9.56 -2.99 -21.08
C LYS A 237 8.28 -2.16 -20.94
N VAL A 238 8.39 -0.92 -20.45
CA VAL A 238 7.29 0.05 -20.31
C VAL A 238 7.72 1.44 -20.77
N LYS A 239 6.76 2.28 -21.15
CA LYS A 239 7.01 3.66 -21.60
C LYS A 239 7.45 4.63 -20.49
N PRO A 240 6.90 4.59 -19.26
CA PRO A 240 7.32 5.54 -18.22
C PRO A 240 8.76 5.35 -17.79
N GLN A 241 9.48 6.45 -17.60
CA GLN A 241 10.86 6.43 -17.14
C GLN A 241 10.97 5.97 -15.69
N HIS A 242 12.10 5.38 -15.33
CA HIS A 242 12.48 5.15 -13.93
C HIS A 242 13.46 6.25 -13.48
N VAL A 243 13.61 6.42 -12.16
CA VAL A 243 14.37 7.52 -11.55
C VAL A 243 15.83 7.09 -11.39
N ALA A 244 16.78 7.83 -11.98
CA ALA A 244 18.20 7.48 -11.92
C ALA A 244 18.76 7.46 -10.49
N GLU A 245 18.26 8.36 -9.65
CA GLU A 245 18.65 8.50 -8.25
C GLU A 245 18.13 7.34 -7.38
N SER A 246 17.14 6.58 -7.85
CA SER A 246 16.59 5.42 -7.15
C SER A 246 17.53 4.22 -7.28
N ALA A 247 17.91 3.61 -6.15
CA ALA A 247 18.74 2.42 -6.17
C ALA A 247 17.97 1.12 -6.52
N PHE A 248 16.64 1.14 -6.42
CA PHE A 248 15.79 0.02 -6.82
C PHE A 248 14.52 0.54 -7.49
N SER A 249 14.28 0.12 -8.73
CA SER A 249 13.09 0.51 -9.48
C SER A 249 12.45 -0.70 -10.17
N VAL A 250 11.13 -0.65 -10.28
CA VAL A 250 10.30 -1.70 -10.88
C VAL A 250 9.58 -1.09 -12.07
N GLU A 251 9.72 -1.71 -13.23
CA GLU A 251 8.79 -1.48 -14.34
C GLU A 251 7.58 -2.38 -14.13
N ALA A 252 6.37 -1.84 -14.24
CA ALA A 252 5.16 -2.60 -13.93
C ALA A 252 4.02 -2.36 -14.93
N LYS A 253 3.13 -3.35 -15.00
CA LYS A 253 1.90 -3.30 -15.80
C LYS A 253 0.67 -3.53 -14.94
N LEU A 254 -0.42 -2.81 -15.25
CA LEU A 254 -1.69 -2.95 -14.55
C LEU A 254 -2.30 -4.33 -14.81
N VAL A 255 -2.63 -5.05 -13.74
CA VAL A 255 -3.35 -6.33 -13.79
C VAL A 255 -4.84 -6.09 -13.60
N MET A 256 -5.21 -5.35 -12.55
CA MET A 256 -6.61 -5.02 -12.26
C MET A 256 -6.73 -3.77 -11.41
N SER A 257 -7.91 -3.17 -11.42
CA SER A 257 -8.26 -2.07 -10.51
C SER A 257 -9.60 -2.30 -9.82
N HIS A 258 -9.74 -1.73 -8.62
CA HIS A 258 -10.98 -1.72 -7.86
C HIS A 258 -11.27 -0.31 -7.35
N GLU A 259 -12.54 0.11 -7.38
CA GLU A 259 -12.96 1.41 -6.87
C GLU A 259 -13.84 1.23 -5.63
N TRP A 260 -13.53 2.00 -4.58
CA TRP A 260 -14.36 2.10 -3.39
C TRP A 260 -15.29 3.30 -3.42
N LYS A 261 -16.44 3.13 -2.77
CA LYS A 261 -17.45 4.16 -2.57
C LYS A 261 -17.63 4.43 -1.09
N SER A 262 -18.07 5.64 -0.75
CA SER A 262 -18.35 6.00 0.63
C SER A 262 -19.53 5.16 1.16
N LYS A 263 -19.43 4.70 2.40
CA LYS A 263 -20.58 4.09 3.09
C LYS A 263 -21.66 5.12 3.46
N THR A 264 -21.26 6.39 3.64
CA THR A 264 -22.19 7.49 3.95
C THR A 264 -22.79 8.14 2.71
N ASP A 265 -22.20 7.90 1.53
CA ASP A 265 -22.69 8.37 0.24
C ASP A 265 -22.26 7.37 -0.86
N PRO A 266 -23.13 6.38 -1.19
CA PRO A 266 -22.80 5.34 -2.17
C PRO A 266 -22.54 5.86 -3.59
N ASN A 267 -22.92 7.10 -3.90
CA ASN A 267 -22.64 7.71 -5.21
C ASN A 267 -21.25 8.34 -5.27
N ARG A 268 -20.61 8.58 -4.11
CA ARG A 268 -19.28 9.16 -4.02
C ARG A 268 -18.22 8.07 -4.02
N ALA A 269 -17.45 7.99 -5.10
CA ALA A 269 -16.22 7.21 -5.13
C ALA A 269 -15.13 7.87 -4.25
N THR A 270 -14.46 7.08 -3.43
CA THR A 270 -13.55 7.54 -2.36
C THR A 270 -12.13 7.03 -2.49
N GLY A 271 -11.90 5.99 -3.28
CA GLY A 271 -10.56 5.46 -3.50
C GLY A 271 -10.49 4.51 -4.68
N VAL A 272 -9.29 4.35 -5.21
CA VAL A 272 -8.97 3.37 -6.28
C VAL A 272 -7.76 2.56 -5.85
N LEU A 273 -7.82 1.25 -6.04
CA LEU A 273 -6.68 0.35 -5.93
C LEU A 273 -6.28 -0.08 -7.32
N CYS A 274 -4.99 -0.01 -7.59
CA CYS A 274 -4.37 -0.66 -8.72
C CYS A 274 -3.53 -1.82 -8.19
N ILE A 275 -3.72 -3.01 -8.77
CA ILE A 275 -2.83 -4.16 -8.61
C ILE A 275 -2.00 -4.25 -9.87
N VAL A 276 -0.68 -4.26 -9.72
CA VAL A 276 0.27 -4.20 -10.83
C VAL A 276 1.29 -5.32 -10.72
N GLU A 277 1.72 -5.84 -11.86
CA GLU A 277 2.75 -6.86 -11.98
C GLU A 277 4.08 -6.22 -12.36
N GLY A 278 5.14 -6.52 -11.60
CA GLY A 278 6.50 -6.12 -11.93
C GLY A 278 7.01 -6.97 -13.09
N VAL A 279 7.33 -6.31 -14.21
CA VAL A 279 7.81 -6.96 -15.44
C VAL A 279 9.32 -6.81 -15.63
N ASN A 280 9.97 -5.87 -14.95
CA ASN A 280 11.42 -5.69 -14.93
C ASN A 280 11.89 -5.02 -13.63
N PHE A 281 13.12 -5.28 -13.21
CA PHE A 281 13.77 -4.60 -12.09
C PHE A 281 15.06 -3.93 -12.53
N HIS A 282 15.32 -2.74 -11.99
CA HIS A 282 16.58 -2.01 -12.08
C HIS A 282 17.16 -1.89 -10.67
N VAL A 283 18.41 -2.31 -10.50
CA VAL A 283 19.07 -2.27 -9.20
C VAL A 283 20.46 -1.68 -9.37
N ARG A 284 20.84 -0.77 -8.47
CA ARG A 284 22.17 -0.20 -8.44
C ARG A 284 23.18 -1.28 -8.01
N GLU A 285 24.25 -1.44 -8.79
CA GLU A 285 25.20 -2.55 -8.66
C GLU A 285 25.80 -2.67 -7.26
N ASP A 286 26.15 -1.54 -6.63
CA ASP A 286 26.76 -1.54 -5.30
C ASP A 286 25.77 -1.88 -4.17
N VAL A 287 24.47 -1.89 -4.44
CA VAL A 287 23.40 -2.19 -3.46
C VAL A 287 23.02 -3.66 -3.47
N ILE A 288 23.29 -4.41 -4.55
CA ILE A 288 22.86 -5.80 -4.68
C ILE A 288 24.03 -6.78 -4.54
N ASN A 289 23.78 -7.94 -3.96
CA ASN A 289 24.78 -9.01 -3.89
C ASN A 289 25.05 -9.66 -5.27
N SER A 290 26.13 -10.45 -5.34
CA SER A 290 26.55 -11.14 -6.57
C SER A 290 25.50 -12.11 -7.14
N ASP A 291 24.62 -12.65 -6.28
CA ASP A 291 23.57 -13.58 -6.67
C ASP A 291 22.30 -12.87 -7.18
N LEU A 292 22.30 -11.54 -7.19
CA LEU A 292 21.20 -10.68 -7.64
C LEU A 292 19.87 -10.94 -6.91
N ASN A 293 19.92 -11.24 -5.61
CA ASN A 293 18.74 -11.63 -4.83
C ASN A 293 18.61 -10.98 -3.45
N ASN A 294 19.61 -10.19 -3.03
CA ASN A 294 19.60 -9.52 -1.73
C ASN A 294 20.20 -8.12 -1.84
N LEU A 295 19.52 -7.13 -1.26
CA LEU A 295 19.92 -5.73 -1.27
C LEU A 295 20.48 -5.32 0.10
N ASP A 296 21.62 -4.64 0.09
CA ASP A 296 22.23 -4.01 1.26
C ASP A 296 21.40 -2.77 1.68
N ILE A 297 20.69 -2.91 2.79
CA ILE A 297 19.84 -1.85 3.35
C ILE A 297 20.65 -0.61 3.78
N GLY A 298 21.88 -0.78 4.23
CA GLY A 298 22.77 0.31 4.62
C GLY A 298 23.19 1.19 3.43
N ARG A 299 23.20 0.60 2.23
CA ARG A 299 23.44 1.32 0.97
C ARG A 299 22.16 1.79 0.29
N LEU A 300 21.06 1.04 0.41
CA LEU A 300 19.75 1.41 -0.11
C LEU A 300 19.19 2.65 0.61
N LYS A 301 19.42 2.77 1.92
CA LYS A 301 18.95 3.86 2.80
C LYS A 301 17.49 4.26 2.53
N PRO A 302 16.54 3.30 2.52
CA PRO A 302 15.15 3.60 2.16
C PRO A 302 14.50 4.48 3.22
N VAL A 303 13.64 5.40 2.79
CA VAL A 303 12.80 6.19 3.69
C VAL A 303 11.37 5.66 3.70
N SER A 304 10.72 5.81 4.86
CA SER A 304 9.33 5.42 5.06
C SER A 304 8.47 6.62 5.42
N ARG A 305 7.16 6.51 5.19
CA ARG A 305 6.19 7.49 5.67
C ARG A 305 5.58 7.04 7.00
N LEU A 306 5.57 7.94 7.98
CA LEU A 306 4.96 7.71 9.29
C LEU A 306 3.60 8.44 9.41
N GLY A 307 3.20 8.76 10.64
CA GLY A 307 2.04 9.61 10.92
C GLY A 307 2.22 11.04 10.43
N GLY A 308 1.19 11.58 9.78
CA GLY A 308 1.18 12.96 9.29
C GLY A 308 2.28 13.27 8.26
N ILE A 309 3.16 14.22 8.60
CA ILE A 309 4.24 14.69 7.72
C ILE A 309 5.61 14.04 8.01
N THR A 310 5.67 13.13 8.97
CA THR A 310 6.93 12.56 9.44
C THR A 310 7.44 11.47 8.48
N TYR A 311 8.73 11.53 8.15
CA TYR A 311 9.47 10.47 7.47
C TYR A 311 10.30 9.68 8.50
N GLY A 312 10.47 8.39 8.25
CA GLY A 312 11.30 7.49 9.06
C GLY A 312 12.49 6.98 8.26
N ARG A 313 13.66 6.91 8.91
CA ARG A 313 14.86 6.25 8.39
C ARG A 313 14.86 4.76 8.81
N THR A 314 15.60 3.93 8.09
CA THR A 314 15.85 2.54 8.48
C THR A 314 17.33 2.34 8.79
N VAL A 315 17.68 2.52 10.07
CA VAL A 315 19.08 2.58 10.55
C VAL A 315 19.43 1.50 11.58
N ASP A 316 18.46 0.75 12.09
CA ASP A 316 18.72 -0.38 12.96
C ASP A 316 17.73 -1.53 12.75
N GLY A 317 18.15 -2.73 13.17
CA GLY A 317 17.33 -3.92 13.16
C GLY A 317 17.86 -4.99 14.10
N TYR A 318 17.14 -6.10 14.22
CA TYR A 318 17.60 -7.31 14.89
C TYR A 318 17.08 -8.52 14.12
N GLU A 319 17.79 -9.63 14.21
CA GLU A 319 17.43 -10.86 13.49
C GLU A 319 16.73 -11.84 14.41
N ARG A 320 15.71 -12.54 13.87
CA ARG A 320 15.03 -13.61 14.57
C ARG A 320 14.62 -14.70 13.59
N LEU A 321 15.03 -15.93 13.89
CA LEU A 321 14.64 -17.08 13.09
C LEU A 321 13.15 -17.37 13.25
N ARG A 322 12.50 -17.73 12.14
CA ARG A 322 11.13 -18.22 12.15
C ARG A 322 11.08 -19.58 12.86
N PRO A 323 10.26 -19.77 13.90
CA PRO A 323 10.10 -21.06 14.54
C PRO A 323 9.55 -22.12 13.57
N ASP A 324 10.03 -23.35 13.70
CA ASP A 324 9.56 -24.51 12.93
C ASP A 324 8.63 -25.36 13.79
N PHE A 325 7.36 -25.49 13.39
CA PHE A 325 6.37 -26.17 14.22
C PHE A 325 6.74 -27.64 14.53
N GLY A 326 7.37 -28.36 13.59
CA GLY A 326 7.78 -29.75 13.80
C GLY A 326 8.86 -29.86 14.89
N LYS A 327 9.80 -28.93 14.92
CA LYS A 327 10.81 -28.84 15.98
C LYS A 327 10.21 -28.37 17.32
N GLU A 328 9.41 -27.32 17.28
CA GLU A 328 8.83 -26.73 18.50
C GLU A 328 7.88 -27.72 19.21
N SER A 329 6.97 -28.35 18.47
CA SER A 329 6.01 -29.32 19.04
C SER A 329 6.66 -30.58 19.64
N ALA A 330 7.93 -30.87 19.32
CA ALA A 330 8.67 -31.97 19.93
C ALA A 330 9.21 -31.63 21.32
N THR A 331 9.34 -30.35 21.67
CA THR A 331 9.85 -29.87 22.96
C THR A 331 8.88 -30.17 24.11
N ASN A 332 9.40 -30.40 25.32
CA ASN A 332 8.56 -30.71 26.48
C ASN A 332 7.72 -29.49 26.88
N GLU A 333 8.30 -28.30 26.78
CA GLU A 333 7.66 -27.02 27.10
C GLU A 333 6.43 -26.77 26.24
N VAL A 334 6.54 -26.98 24.92
CA VAL A 334 5.41 -26.82 24.00
C VAL A 334 4.38 -27.93 24.21
N LYS A 335 4.79 -29.19 24.43
CA LYS A 335 3.85 -30.29 24.72
C LYS A 335 2.98 -29.98 25.93
N GLN A 336 3.59 -29.54 27.03
CA GLN A 336 2.86 -29.18 28.25
C GLN A 336 1.86 -28.02 28.05
N LEU A 337 2.14 -27.09 27.12
CA LEU A 337 1.24 -25.99 26.81
C LEU A 337 0.10 -26.37 25.85
N LEU A 338 0.24 -27.49 25.14
CA LEU A 338 -0.75 -27.98 24.17
C LEU A 338 -1.66 -29.09 24.73
N GLU A 339 -1.32 -29.67 25.89
CA GLU A 339 -2.14 -30.63 26.65
C GLU A 339 -3.30 -29.94 27.38
#